data_AF-A0A1J1IKN8-F1
#
_entry.id   AF-A0A1J1IKN8-F1
#
_cell.length_a   1.000
_cell.length_b   1.000
_cell.length_c   1.000
_cell.angle_alpha   90.00
_cell.angle_beta   90.00
_cell.angle_gamma   90.00
#
_symmetry.space_group_name_H-M   'P 1'
#
loop_
_entity.id
_entity.type
_entity.pdbx_description
1 polymer ?
#
loop_
_entity_poly.entity_id
_entity_poly.type
_entity_poly.pdbx_seq_one_letter_code
_entity_poly.pdbx_strand_id
1 'polypeptide(L)'
;MGLKGFYSFSTRHINDCHKMTNMKEEIEKYINYHFEVKTEDMLCGYQLNKIKFDFDAFLKQLQDAGAHLEFVFKKVVADDKEFLSRRLMDYKQGCDIVKAVEEVGSFELLEKLFRNRNKTPFNTMILIAIIQSAKKFGNVHGFNNIYGKPAVQQIELAKKLDASWIIGLDTFYFLMPGKWKIWNDMKLNMKDLLVQEIDPNVILTQLDLDPKHGPLFACLLGEFQSTSNYQKKVQEHFGLKHKFENAANFIKSLEIEASTDLIKRVIDNIFKGKANERIHQDFERSLATFEINFDVGKRVDEEILQLVKNDFVSIAEEIFLNQPIFISPTFFDMRKEDMKTINDLVVPLITRTASVLLRKIDDKEERTIIILESHDGNFKTIPIVPVVPPFPVPSLETLLKGEIHAIDKTQILFWVTDLNIEEFAFVIIPQDYAADCVILLYLMKHQCINTLDARCILKTIIDTRRHVIPLEGYTEYPETICERAFRCCFLYSKMYFYVQSCLTSLGMKNMCFDIEFDGAYFQKIYALNILAKEDAEKENQMSNTKQEDSKDESDEVTVENVEESQMEADPFNPIKIIDEFISLIRASV
;
A
#
# COMPACT_ATOMS: atom_id res chain seq x y z
N MET A 1 -10.78 -1.61 18.15
CA MET A 1 -11.73 -0.61 18.70
C MET A 1 -10.98 0.14 19.78
N GLY A 2 -10.60 1.40 19.55
CA GLY A 2 -9.88 2.21 20.54
C GLY A 2 -10.81 2.77 21.63
N LEU A 3 -10.23 3.09 22.79
CA LEU A 3 -10.93 3.73 23.91
C LEU A 3 -11.37 5.15 23.54
N LYS A 4 -12.68 5.39 23.43
CA LYS A 4 -13.25 6.74 23.27
C LYS A 4 -13.44 7.38 24.65
N GLY A 5 -12.88 8.58 24.90
CA GLY A 5 -13.36 9.41 26.01
C GLY A 5 -12.38 10.29 26.81
N PHE A 6 -11.07 10.36 26.50
CA PHE A 6 -10.12 11.16 27.29
C PHE A 6 -9.61 12.38 26.54
N TYR A 7 -10.01 13.60 26.91
CA TYR A 7 -9.36 14.82 26.40
C TYR A 7 -9.35 15.97 27.42
N SER A 8 -8.16 16.51 27.71
CA SER A 8 -7.97 17.87 28.24
C SER A 8 -6.82 18.55 27.46
N PHE A 9 -6.88 19.87 27.26
CA PHE A 9 -6.26 20.55 26.11
C PHE A 9 -5.11 21.51 26.47
N SER A 10 -4.05 21.53 25.64
CA SER A 10 -3.21 22.73 25.43
C SER A 10 -2.57 22.70 24.03
N THR A 11 -2.45 23.86 23.38
CA THR A 11 -1.78 24.07 22.09
C THR A 11 -0.44 24.78 22.29
N ARG A 12 0.63 24.36 21.59
CA ARG A 12 1.96 25.00 21.65
C ARG A 12 2.70 24.91 20.30
N HIS A 13 3.66 25.83 20.11
CA HIS A 13 4.65 25.81 19.03
C HIS A 13 5.89 24.97 19.42
N ILE A 14 6.62 24.46 18.43
CA ILE A 14 7.62 23.39 18.53
C ILE A 14 9.05 23.95 18.52
N ASN A 15 9.96 23.35 19.32
CA ASN A 15 11.44 23.41 19.18
C ASN A 15 12.04 22.00 19.45
N ASP A 16 13.06 21.61 18.66
CA ASP A 16 14.06 20.51 18.78
C ASP A 16 13.61 19.13 19.29
N CYS A 17 13.56 18.08 18.44
CA CYS A 17 13.26 16.69 18.88
C CYS A 17 13.11 15.48 17.94
N HIS A 18 13.36 14.27 18.46
CA HIS A 18 13.05 12.96 17.84
C HIS A 18 11.53 12.64 17.78
N LYS A 19 11.01 12.19 16.60
CA LYS A 19 9.57 11.91 16.34
C LYS A 19 9.34 10.56 15.65
N MET A 20 8.27 9.85 16.04
CA MET A 20 7.85 8.58 15.43
C MET A 20 6.44 8.65 14.80
N THR A 21 6.15 7.93 13.71
CA THR A 21 4.80 7.91 13.09
C THR A 21 4.36 6.48 12.70
N ASN A 22 3.10 6.10 12.98
CA ASN A 22 2.48 4.81 12.61
C ASN A 22 1.65 4.97 11.33
N MET A 23 1.69 4.03 10.37
CA MET A 23 1.23 4.37 9.01
C MET A 23 0.34 3.40 8.21
N LYS A 24 0.21 2.07 8.37
CA LYS A 24 -0.48 1.30 7.29
C LYS A 24 -2.02 1.43 7.21
N GLU A 25 -2.78 1.27 8.30
CA GLU A 25 -4.26 1.46 8.32
C GLU A 25 -4.65 2.91 8.67
N GLU A 26 -3.68 3.68 9.15
CA GLU A 26 -3.82 5.10 9.47
C GLU A 26 -3.53 5.97 8.25
N ILE A 27 -2.71 5.54 7.29
CA ILE A 27 -2.47 6.28 6.03
C ILE A 27 -3.77 6.59 5.29
N GLU A 28 -4.74 5.67 5.19
CA GLU A 28 -6.02 5.99 4.53
C GLU A 28 -6.76 7.12 5.23
N LYS A 29 -6.83 7.07 6.56
CA LYS A 29 -7.49 8.11 7.36
C LYS A 29 -6.70 9.41 7.33
N TYR A 30 -5.38 9.32 7.49
CA TYR A 30 -4.41 10.39 7.43
C TYR A 30 -4.49 11.11 6.08
N ILE A 31 -4.48 10.37 4.97
CA ILE A 31 -4.54 10.97 3.64
C ILE A 31 -5.90 11.67 3.45
N ASN A 32 -7.01 10.99 3.71
CA ASN A 32 -8.34 11.59 3.58
C ASN A 32 -8.52 12.80 4.51
N TYR A 33 -7.90 12.79 5.70
CA TYR A 33 -8.01 13.85 6.70
C TYR A 33 -7.11 15.05 6.40
N HIS A 34 -5.90 14.81 5.86
CA HIS A 34 -4.88 15.84 5.72
C HIS A 34 -4.67 16.37 4.31
N PHE A 35 -4.98 15.60 3.27
CA PHE A 35 -4.80 16.03 1.87
C PHE A 35 -6.11 16.47 1.21
N GLU A 36 -7.21 16.63 1.96
CA GLU A 36 -8.56 16.93 1.42
C GLU A 36 -8.88 16.11 0.16
N VAL A 37 -8.67 14.79 0.24
CA VAL A 37 -8.87 13.90 -0.92
C VAL A 37 -10.29 14.02 -1.40
N LYS A 38 -10.45 14.60 -2.58
CA LYS A 38 -11.75 14.70 -3.23
C LYS A 38 -12.12 13.34 -3.83
N THR A 39 -13.42 13.12 -4.05
CA THR A 39 -13.87 11.89 -4.72
C THR A 39 -13.23 11.78 -6.11
N GLU A 40 -13.02 12.92 -6.74
CA GLU A 40 -12.39 13.09 -8.04
C GLU A 40 -10.92 12.63 -8.04
N ASP A 41 -10.14 12.97 -7.01
CA ASP A 41 -8.77 12.45 -6.84
C ASP A 41 -8.78 10.93 -6.83
N MET A 42 -9.60 10.36 -5.97
CA MET A 42 -9.66 8.92 -5.80
C MET A 42 -10.00 8.23 -7.12
N LEU A 43 -11.02 8.70 -7.82
CA LEU A 43 -11.49 8.05 -9.05
C LEU A 43 -10.54 8.26 -10.23
N CYS A 44 -9.82 9.38 -10.28
CA CYS A 44 -8.81 9.60 -11.31
C CYS A 44 -7.50 8.84 -11.04
N GLY A 45 -7.30 8.24 -9.86
CA GLY A 45 -6.04 7.58 -9.51
C GLY A 45 -5.05 8.45 -8.74
N TYR A 46 -5.52 9.55 -8.17
CA TYR A 46 -4.84 10.53 -7.33
C TYR A 46 -3.81 11.41 -8.05
N GLN A 47 -3.66 12.65 -7.58
CA GLN A 47 -2.54 13.53 -7.92
C GLN A 47 -1.34 13.20 -7.03
N LEU A 48 -0.67 12.08 -7.31
CA LEU A 48 0.38 11.54 -6.42
C LEU A 48 1.53 12.52 -6.19
N ASN A 49 1.90 13.31 -7.21
CA ASN A 49 2.97 14.30 -7.09
C ASN A 49 2.63 15.38 -6.05
N LYS A 50 1.38 15.83 -6.03
CA LYS A 50 0.91 16.81 -5.04
C LYS A 50 0.95 16.21 -3.63
N ILE A 51 0.43 14.99 -3.45
CA ILE A 51 0.46 14.30 -2.15
C ILE A 51 1.91 14.13 -1.66
N LYS A 52 2.81 13.69 -2.55
CA LYS A 52 4.23 13.54 -2.25
C LYS A 52 4.87 14.89 -1.91
N PHE A 53 4.60 15.93 -2.68
CA PHE A 53 5.13 17.27 -2.46
C PHE A 53 4.69 17.84 -1.11
N ASP A 54 3.39 17.78 -0.80
CA ASP A 54 2.82 18.27 0.46
C ASP A 54 3.40 17.50 1.65
N PHE A 55 3.57 16.18 1.52
CA PHE A 55 4.14 15.34 2.57
C PHE A 55 5.65 15.58 2.74
N ASP A 56 6.42 15.67 1.65
CA ASP A 56 7.84 16.03 1.65
C ASP A 56 8.05 17.39 2.33
N ALA A 57 7.22 18.38 2.01
CA ALA A 57 7.28 19.71 2.61
C ALA A 57 7.02 19.64 4.13
N PHE A 58 6.05 18.85 4.57
CA PHE A 58 5.78 18.63 5.99
C PHE A 58 6.98 17.95 6.71
N LEU A 59 7.49 16.86 6.16
CA LEU A 59 8.63 16.13 6.75
C LEU A 59 9.89 17.00 6.80
N LYS A 60 10.14 17.79 5.75
CA LYS A 60 11.23 18.75 5.70
C LYS A 60 11.09 19.81 6.79
N GLN A 61 9.90 20.39 6.99
CA GLN A 61 9.68 21.36 8.07
C GLN A 61 9.98 20.75 9.45
N LEU A 62 9.67 19.48 9.68
CA LEU A 62 10.04 18.80 10.92
C LEU A 62 11.56 18.67 11.06
N GLN A 63 12.26 18.24 10.01
CA GLN A 63 13.73 18.14 10.01
C GLN A 63 14.41 19.50 10.21
N ASP A 64 13.95 20.53 9.51
CA ASP A 64 14.45 21.90 9.61
C ASP A 64 14.25 22.46 11.03
N ALA A 65 13.22 21.99 11.74
CA ALA A 65 12.99 22.26 13.17
C ALA A 65 13.83 21.37 14.12
N GLY A 66 14.83 20.66 13.60
CA GLY A 66 15.74 19.81 14.38
C GLY A 66 15.23 18.40 14.66
N ALA A 67 14.21 17.93 13.94
CA ALA A 67 13.65 16.61 14.20
C ALA A 67 14.39 15.47 13.50
N HIS A 68 14.60 14.39 14.24
CA HIS A 68 15.01 13.10 13.70
C HIS A 68 13.77 12.21 13.55
N LEU A 69 13.52 11.74 12.34
CA LEU A 69 12.27 11.08 11.97
C LEU A 69 12.44 9.57 11.83
N GLU A 70 11.55 8.84 12.49
CA GLU A 70 11.57 7.38 12.58
C GLU A 70 10.17 6.83 12.24
N PHE A 71 10.03 6.20 11.09
CA PHE A 71 8.75 5.81 10.55
C PHE A 71 8.46 4.34 10.78
N VAL A 72 7.24 4.02 11.19
CA VAL A 72 6.81 2.67 11.50
C VAL A 72 5.66 2.26 10.60
N PHE A 73 5.83 1.13 9.91
CA PHE A 73 4.80 0.55 9.05
C PHE A 73 4.42 -0.84 9.53
N LYS A 74 3.12 -1.02 9.79
CA LYS A 74 2.53 -2.31 10.12
C LYS A 74 2.47 -3.21 8.88
N LYS A 75 3.21 -4.31 8.85
CA LYS A 75 2.99 -5.43 7.92
C LYS A 75 1.89 -6.34 8.50
N VAL A 76 0.74 -6.37 7.85
CA VAL A 76 -0.39 -7.24 8.26
C VAL A 76 -0.13 -8.65 7.73
N VAL A 77 -0.13 -9.64 8.61
CA VAL A 77 -0.06 -11.05 8.22
C VAL A 77 -1.40 -11.47 7.64
N ALA A 78 -1.38 -12.10 6.47
CA ALA A 78 -2.58 -12.33 5.66
C ALA A 78 -3.49 -13.47 6.13
N ASP A 79 -3.12 -14.23 7.17
CA ASP A 79 -3.87 -15.38 7.69
C ASP A 79 -5.00 -15.01 8.68
N ASP A 80 -5.15 -13.73 9.01
CA ASP A 80 -6.21 -13.26 9.91
C ASP A 80 -7.59 -13.28 9.22
N LYS A 81 -8.55 -14.04 9.79
CA LYS A 81 -9.94 -14.10 9.29
C LYS A 81 -10.62 -12.74 9.24
N GLU A 82 -10.33 -11.85 10.19
CA GLU A 82 -10.89 -10.49 10.20
C GLU A 82 -10.30 -9.67 9.05
N PHE A 83 -9.00 -9.80 8.81
CA PHE A 83 -8.32 -9.18 7.66
C PHE A 83 -8.95 -9.64 6.34
N LEU A 84 -9.06 -10.95 6.12
CA LEU A 84 -9.63 -11.50 4.88
C LEU A 84 -11.09 -11.08 4.68
N SER A 85 -11.90 -11.05 5.74
CA SER A 85 -13.30 -10.61 5.68
C SER A 85 -13.40 -9.14 5.27
N ARG A 86 -12.53 -8.27 5.82
CA ARG A 86 -12.47 -6.86 5.43
C ARG A 86 -12.03 -6.71 3.97
N ARG A 87 -11.01 -7.45 3.52
CA ARG A 87 -10.56 -7.38 2.13
C ARG A 87 -11.59 -7.87 1.12
N LEU A 88 -12.45 -8.81 1.51
CA LEU A 88 -13.59 -9.22 0.69
C LEU A 88 -14.63 -8.10 0.56
N MET A 89 -14.87 -7.34 1.63
CA MET A 89 -15.72 -6.15 1.57
C MET A 89 -15.11 -5.08 0.65
N ASP A 90 -13.80 -4.83 0.77
CA ASP A 90 -13.10 -3.86 -0.09
C ASP A 90 -13.18 -4.24 -1.57
N TYR A 91 -13.05 -5.53 -1.88
CA TYR A 91 -13.24 -6.05 -3.23
C TYR A 91 -14.64 -5.75 -3.77
N LYS A 92 -15.69 -6.11 -3.02
CA LYS A 92 -17.09 -5.86 -3.42
C LYS A 92 -17.36 -4.37 -3.62
N GLN A 93 -16.82 -3.53 -2.74
CA GLN A 93 -16.90 -2.08 -2.89
C GLN A 93 -16.18 -1.62 -4.16
N GLY A 94 -14.98 -2.12 -4.45
CA GLY A 94 -14.27 -1.83 -5.70
C GLY A 94 -15.08 -2.21 -6.94
N CYS A 95 -15.75 -3.37 -6.95
CA CYS A 95 -16.64 -3.80 -8.03
C CYS A 95 -17.84 -2.85 -8.23
N ASP A 96 -18.43 -2.36 -7.15
CA ASP A 96 -19.52 -1.37 -7.23
C ASP A 96 -19.04 -0.06 -7.87
N ILE A 97 -17.79 0.34 -7.59
CA ILE A 97 -17.19 1.55 -8.15
C ILE A 97 -16.94 1.41 -9.64
N VAL A 98 -16.30 0.31 -10.04
CA VAL A 98 -16.07 -0.02 -11.45
C VAL A 98 -17.40 0.05 -12.21
N LYS A 99 -18.44 -0.61 -11.68
CA LYS A 99 -19.79 -0.58 -12.27
C LYS A 99 -20.37 0.83 -12.35
N ALA A 100 -20.21 1.65 -11.31
CA ALA A 100 -20.75 3.00 -11.32
C ALA A 100 -20.04 3.93 -12.34
N VAL A 101 -18.71 3.77 -12.50
CA VAL A 101 -17.94 4.48 -13.53
C VAL A 101 -18.41 4.09 -14.93
N GLU A 102 -18.71 2.81 -15.15
CA GLU A 102 -19.21 2.26 -16.41
C GLU A 102 -20.63 2.75 -16.76
N GLU A 103 -21.52 2.80 -15.78
CA GLU A 103 -22.93 3.15 -16.03
C GLU A 103 -23.15 4.67 -16.16
N VAL A 104 -22.39 5.47 -15.42
CA VAL A 104 -22.72 6.89 -15.22
C VAL A 104 -21.60 7.83 -15.65
N GLY A 105 -20.33 7.50 -15.35
CA GLY A 105 -19.15 8.29 -15.69
C GLY A 105 -19.05 9.70 -15.07
N SER A 106 -20.14 10.28 -14.59
CA SER A 106 -20.23 11.64 -14.03
C SER A 106 -19.83 11.70 -12.56
N PHE A 107 -18.93 12.63 -12.23
CA PHE A 107 -18.46 12.83 -10.85
C PHE A 107 -19.58 13.19 -9.87
N GLU A 108 -20.58 13.99 -10.26
CA GLU A 108 -21.65 14.42 -9.34
C GLU A 108 -22.50 13.23 -8.84
N LEU A 109 -22.78 12.28 -9.74
CA LEU A 109 -23.55 11.08 -9.43
C LEU A 109 -22.72 10.06 -8.66
N LEU A 110 -21.44 9.94 -9.03
CA LEU A 110 -20.47 9.14 -8.31
C LEU A 110 -20.31 9.65 -6.87
N GLU A 111 -20.12 10.95 -6.66
CA GLU A 111 -19.96 11.57 -5.35
C GLU A 111 -21.15 11.27 -4.41
N LYS A 112 -22.39 11.24 -4.93
CA LYS A 112 -23.59 10.85 -4.17
C LYS A 112 -23.54 9.38 -3.71
N LEU A 113 -22.96 8.48 -4.50
CA LEU A 113 -22.74 7.08 -4.11
C LEU A 113 -21.61 6.95 -3.06
N PHE A 114 -20.62 7.86 -3.09
CA PHE A 114 -19.45 7.83 -2.21
C PHE A 114 -19.65 8.50 -0.85
N ARG A 115 -20.41 9.61 -0.77
CA ARG A 115 -20.65 10.35 0.49
C ARG A 115 -21.20 9.49 1.63
N ASN A 116 -21.92 8.41 1.32
CA ASN A 116 -22.51 7.52 2.33
C ASN A 116 -21.63 6.33 2.72
N ARG A 117 -20.52 6.06 2.03
CA ARG A 117 -19.77 4.80 2.18
C ARG A 117 -18.56 4.87 3.12
N ASN A 118 -18.11 6.06 3.57
CA ASN A 118 -17.07 6.27 4.60
C ASN A 118 -15.80 5.40 4.47
N LYS A 119 -15.52 4.89 3.28
CA LYS A 119 -14.41 3.98 2.99
C LYS A 119 -13.90 4.27 1.59
N THR A 120 -12.83 5.04 1.55
CA THR A 120 -12.05 5.33 0.36
C THR A 120 -11.27 4.06 0.01
N PRO A 121 -11.52 3.39 -1.12
CA PRO A 121 -10.66 2.30 -1.58
C PRO A 121 -9.19 2.75 -1.70
N PHE A 122 -8.33 1.94 -1.12
CA PHE A 122 -6.90 2.20 -1.02
C PHE A 122 -6.19 2.06 -2.37
N ASN A 123 -5.53 3.12 -2.82
CA ASN A 123 -4.56 3.01 -3.91
C ASN A 123 -3.18 2.71 -3.33
N THR A 124 -2.62 1.55 -3.71
CA THR A 124 -1.28 1.09 -3.30
C THR A 124 -0.18 2.08 -3.69
N MET A 125 -0.38 2.88 -4.73
CA MET A 125 0.58 3.91 -5.15
C MET A 125 0.81 5.00 -4.11
N ILE A 126 -0.22 5.42 -3.36
CA ILE A 126 -0.05 6.48 -2.36
C ILE A 126 0.81 5.97 -1.21
N LEU A 127 0.63 4.71 -0.80
CA LEU A 127 1.46 4.08 0.21
C LEU A 127 2.93 4.06 -0.22
N ILE A 128 3.20 3.69 -1.48
CA ILE A 128 4.54 3.70 -2.04
C ILE A 128 5.13 5.12 -2.01
N ALA A 129 4.37 6.13 -2.46
CA ALA A 129 4.80 7.53 -2.46
C ALA A 129 5.14 8.04 -1.03
N ILE A 130 4.30 7.73 -0.05
CA ILE A 130 4.52 8.09 1.36
C ILE A 130 5.75 7.39 1.92
N ILE A 131 5.97 6.10 1.60
CA ILE A 131 7.16 5.36 2.05
C ILE A 131 8.43 5.93 1.42
N GLN A 132 8.39 6.31 0.14
CA GLN A 132 9.52 6.95 -0.55
C GLN A 132 9.90 8.26 0.13
N SER A 133 8.89 9.09 0.43
CA SER A 133 9.05 10.32 1.21
C SER A 133 9.64 10.03 2.59
N ALA A 134 9.09 9.03 3.31
CA ALA A 134 9.59 8.62 4.62
C ALA A 134 11.08 8.19 4.57
N LYS A 135 11.48 7.38 3.58
CA LYS A 135 12.89 6.97 3.38
C LYS A 135 13.82 8.13 3.06
N LYS A 136 13.32 9.20 2.42
CA LYS A 136 14.08 10.41 2.10
C LYS A 136 14.40 11.25 3.34
N PHE A 137 13.47 11.32 4.30
CA PHE A 137 13.59 12.17 5.48
C PHE A 137 13.85 11.42 6.80
N GLY A 138 13.95 10.09 6.79
CA GLY A 138 14.18 9.33 8.01
C GLY A 138 14.35 7.84 7.79
N ASN A 139 14.45 7.12 8.91
CA ASN A 139 14.56 5.67 8.89
C ASN A 139 13.17 5.03 8.87
N VAL A 140 13.04 3.94 8.12
CA VAL A 140 11.76 3.22 7.96
C VAL A 140 11.86 1.82 8.56
N HIS A 141 10.94 1.50 9.46
CA HIS A 141 10.85 0.23 10.17
C HIS A 141 9.57 -0.52 9.78
N GLY A 142 9.72 -1.78 9.36
CA GLY A 142 8.60 -2.69 9.15
C GLY A 142 8.34 -3.55 10.37
N PHE A 143 7.13 -3.50 10.93
CA PHE A 143 6.72 -4.40 12.02
C PHE A 143 5.68 -5.40 11.54
N ASN A 144 6.00 -6.68 11.65
CA ASN A 144 5.06 -7.76 11.37
C ASN A 144 4.39 -8.24 12.67
N ASN A 145 3.19 -8.83 12.58
CA ASN A 145 2.50 -9.33 13.77
C ASN A 145 3.15 -10.60 14.36
N ILE A 146 4.13 -11.21 13.68
CA ILE A 146 4.84 -12.41 14.17
C ILE A 146 5.66 -12.07 15.42
N TYR A 147 6.32 -10.92 15.42
CA TYR A 147 7.10 -10.45 16.55
C TYR A 147 6.25 -9.72 17.61
N GLY A 148 4.94 -10.03 17.69
CA GLY A 148 4.00 -9.38 18.62
C GLY A 148 3.22 -8.21 17.99
N LYS A 149 2.45 -7.48 18.80
CA LYS A 149 1.60 -6.40 18.29
C LYS A 149 2.45 -5.21 17.76
N PRO A 150 2.13 -4.64 16.58
CA PRO A 150 2.87 -3.52 16.00
C PRO A 150 2.96 -2.29 16.91
N ALA A 151 1.87 -1.95 17.62
CA ALA A 151 1.85 -0.84 18.57
C ALA A 151 2.86 -1.06 19.71
N VAL A 152 3.05 -2.30 20.16
CA VAL A 152 4.03 -2.63 21.20
C VAL A 152 5.46 -2.53 20.65
N GLN A 153 5.71 -3.07 19.46
CA GLN A 153 7.01 -2.94 18.78
C GLN A 153 7.41 -1.46 18.58
N GLN A 154 6.43 -0.61 18.25
CA GLN A 154 6.64 0.83 18.14
C GLN A 154 6.98 1.49 19.47
N ILE A 155 6.31 1.10 20.56
CA ILE A 155 6.59 1.62 21.90
C ILE A 155 7.99 1.21 22.35
N GLU A 156 8.43 -0.02 22.07
CA GLU A 156 9.79 -0.46 22.37
C GLU A 156 10.84 0.30 21.56
N LEU A 157 10.58 0.52 20.27
CA LEU A 157 11.44 1.37 19.45
C LEU A 157 11.48 2.80 19.98
N ALA A 158 10.35 3.37 20.39
CA ALA A 158 10.26 4.70 20.99
C ALA A 158 11.10 4.80 22.28
N LYS A 159 11.03 3.80 23.16
CA LYS A 159 11.88 3.74 24.37
C LYS A 159 13.36 3.64 24.02
N LYS A 160 13.72 2.75 23.08
CA LYS A 160 15.11 2.52 22.65
C LYS A 160 15.75 3.79 22.09
N LEU A 161 14.97 4.60 21.38
CA LEU A 161 15.42 5.84 20.76
C LEU A 161 15.25 7.08 21.65
N ASP A 162 14.76 6.91 22.89
CA ASP A 162 14.35 8.01 23.79
C ASP A 162 13.47 9.04 23.06
N ALA A 163 12.50 8.54 22.29
CA ALA A 163 11.64 9.35 21.45
C ALA A 163 10.86 10.35 22.30
N SER A 164 10.87 11.61 21.87
CA SER A 164 10.20 12.68 22.59
C SER A 164 8.73 12.85 22.16
N TRP A 165 8.40 12.45 20.92
CA TRP A 165 7.02 12.44 20.43
C TRP A 165 6.68 11.20 19.60
N ILE A 166 5.43 10.76 19.72
CA ILE A 166 4.77 9.81 18.83
C ILE A 166 3.63 10.52 18.12
N ILE A 167 3.60 10.48 16.79
CA ILE A 167 2.52 10.98 15.94
C ILE A 167 1.60 9.81 15.61
N GLY A 168 0.34 9.92 16.03
CA GLY A 168 -0.68 8.90 15.87
C GLY A 168 -1.70 8.94 17.01
N LEU A 169 -2.81 8.22 16.86
CA LEU A 169 -3.88 8.20 17.86
C LEU A 169 -4.25 6.77 18.27
N ASP A 170 -3.23 5.96 18.56
CA ASP A 170 -3.43 4.64 19.15
C ASP A 170 -3.55 4.74 20.68
N THR A 171 -4.61 4.12 21.23
CA THR A 171 -4.86 4.15 22.67
C THR A 171 -3.80 3.42 23.49
N PHE A 172 -3.03 2.54 22.85
CA PHE A 172 -1.84 1.92 23.43
C PHE A 172 -0.80 2.93 23.94
N TYR A 173 -0.60 4.05 23.24
CA TYR A 173 0.44 5.01 23.60
C TYR A 173 0.14 5.75 24.92
N PHE A 174 -1.14 5.88 25.29
CA PHE A 174 -1.55 6.54 26.53
C PHE A 174 -1.32 5.68 27.78
N LEU A 175 -1.20 4.37 27.60
CA LEU A 175 -1.28 3.38 28.68
C LEU A 175 0.07 2.73 28.97
N MET A 176 1.08 3.04 28.16
CA MET A 176 2.44 2.53 28.29
C MET A 176 3.34 3.54 28.98
N PRO A 177 4.24 3.09 29.88
CA PRO A 177 5.19 3.97 30.53
C PRO A 177 6.18 4.53 29.50
N GLY A 178 6.31 5.85 29.47
CA GLY A 178 7.12 6.56 28.50
C GLY A 178 7.29 8.04 28.83
N LYS A 179 8.35 8.65 28.30
CA LYS A 179 8.59 10.10 28.38
C LYS A 179 8.08 10.85 27.15
N TRP A 180 7.55 10.14 26.17
CA TRP A 180 7.03 10.75 24.95
C TRP A 180 5.71 11.47 25.21
N LYS A 181 5.44 12.44 24.35
CA LYS A 181 4.12 13.00 24.16
C LYS A 181 3.49 12.48 22.87
N ILE A 182 2.18 12.59 22.76
CA ILE A 182 1.45 12.11 21.60
C ILE A 182 0.91 13.29 20.82
N TRP A 183 1.17 13.31 19.52
CA TRP A 183 0.56 14.22 18.58
C TRP A 183 -0.61 13.53 17.93
N ASN A 184 -1.80 14.09 18.15
CA ASN A 184 -3.01 13.63 17.48
C ASN A 184 -2.89 13.95 15.99
N ASP A 185 -2.64 12.91 15.19
CA ASP A 185 -2.60 12.99 13.74
C ASP A 185 -3.90 13.59 13.21
N MET A 186 -5.06 13.15 13.69
CA MET A 186 -6.37 13.71 13.33
C MET A 186 -6.60 15.18 13.76
N LYS A 187 -5.62 15.88 14.33
CA LYS A 187 -5.67 17.33 14.63
C LYS A 187 -4.36 18.04 14.26
N LEU A 188 -3.53 17.40 13.46
CA LEU A 188 -2.30 17.98 12.95
C LEU A 188 -2.59 18.78 11.67
N ASN A 189 -2.19 20.04 11.65
CA ASN A 189 -2.12 20.82 10.42
C ASN A 189 -0.70 20.69 9.87
N MET A 190 -0.55 20.01 8.72
CA MET A 190 0.76 19.78 8.10
C MET A 190 1.42 21.05 7.57
N LYS A 191 0.63 22.07 7.21
CA LYS A 191 1.14 23.33 6.66
C LYS A 191 1.69 24.25 7.75
N ASP A 192 0.95 24.38 8.84
CA ASP A 192 1.28 25.33 9.92
C ASP A 192 1.95 24.66 11.13
N LEU A 193 2.12 23.33 11.08
CA LEU A 193 2.57 22.48 12.20
C LEU A 193 1.79 22.67 13.51
N LEU A 194 0.55 23.15 13.41
CA LEU A 194 -0.35 23.24 14.55
C LEU A 194 -0.82 21.84 14.93
N VAL A 195 -0.62 21.45 16.19
CA VAL A 195 -0.91 20.10 16.64
C VAL A 195 -1.63 20.10 17.97
N GLN A 196 -2.49 19.11 18.17
CA GLN A 196 -2.99 18.77 19.50
C GLN A 196 -2.02 17.77 20.13
N GLU A 197 -1.35 18.22 21.19
CA GLU A 197 -0.44 17.41 21.99
C GLU A 197 -1.17 16.81 23.19
N ILE A 198 -0.89 15.54 23.49
CA ILE A 198 -1.44 14.80 24.62
C ILE A 198 -0.27 14.24 25.43
N ASP A 199 -0.30 14.46 26.74
CA ASP A 199 0.65 13.87 27.69
C ASP A 199 -0.01 12.63 28.35
N PRO A 200 0.49 11.40 28.07
CA PRO A 200 0.01 10.18 28.70
C PRO A 200 -0.01 10.24 30.24
N ASN A 201 0.99 10.88 30.84
CA ASN A 201 1.13 10.92 32.29
C ASN A 201 0.03 11.78 32.94
N VAL A 202 -0.45 12.81 32.25
CA VAL A 202 -1.56 13.64 32.73
C VAL A 202 -2.85 12.83 32.81
N ILE A 203 -3.10 11.93 31.86
CA ILE A 203 -4.29 11.07 31.87
C ILE A 203 -4.27 10.13 33.08
N LEU A 204 -3.15 9.45 33.32
CA LEU A 204 -3.00 8.56 34.47
C LEU A 204 -3.10 9.34 35.79
N THR A 205 -2.47 10.51 35.86
CA THR A 205 -2.53 11.39 37.04
C THR A 205 -3.96 11.87 37.33
N GLN A 206 -4.76 12.21 36.30
CA GLN A 206 -6.16 12.59 36.47
C GLN A 206 -7.03 11.46 37.04
N LEU A 207 -6.64 10.21 36.79
CA LEU A 207 -7.27 9.02 37.34
C LEU A 207 -6.65 8.57 38.68
N ASP A 208 -5.66 9.32 39.18
CA ASP A 208 -4.89 9.00 40.39
C ASP A 208 -4.22 7.61 40.28
N LEU A 209 -3.73 7.28 39.08
CA LEU A 209 -3.02 6.05 38.77
C LEU A 209 -1.53 6.31 38.53
N ASP A 210 -0.67 5.50 39.15
CA ASP A 210 0.74 5.42 38.77
C ASP A 210 0.96 4.82 37.37
N PRO A 211 2.07 5.14 36.67
CA PRO A 211 2.43 4.52 35.39
C PRO A 211 2.43 2.98 35.40
N LYS A 212 2.81 2.36 36.54
CA LYS A 212 2.78 0.89 36.71
C LYS A 212 1.38 0.28 36.57
N HIS A 213 0.33 1.08 36.76
CA HIS A 213 -1.06 0.63 36.66
C HIS A 213 -1.62 0.67 35.23
N GLY A 214 -0.95 1.39 34.31
CA GLY A 214 -1.39 1.59 32.92
C GLY A 214 -1.71 0.30 32.16
N PRO A 215 -0.83 -0.71 32.15
CA PRO A 215 -1.09 -2.01 31.52
C PRO A 215 -2.37 -2.70 31.99
N LEU A 216 -2.56 -2.78 33.30
CA LEU A 216 -3.75 -3.42 33.88
C LEU A 216 -5.03 -2.64 33.53
N PHE A 217 -4.94 -1.31 33.54
CA PHE A 217 -6.04 -0.43 33.13
C PHE A 217 -6.42 -0.63 31.65
N ALA A 218 -5.43 -0.77 30.77
CA ALA A 218 -5.64 -1.08 29.35
C ALA A 218 -6.34 -2.42 29.13
N CYS A 219 -5.85 -3.48 29.79
CA CYS A 219 -6.42 -4.82 29.67
C CYS A 219 -7.88 -4.85 30.12
N LEU A 220 -8.19 -4.21 31.25
CA LEU A 220 -9.54 -4.16 31.83
C LEU A 220 -10.54 -3.45 30.92
N LEU A 221 -10.12 -2.39 30.22
CA LEU A 221 -11.04 -1.58 29.44
C LEU A 221 -11.29 -2.11 28.02
N GLY A 222 -10.62 -3.19 27.63
CA GLY A 222 -11.11 -4.11 26.60
C GLY A 222 -10.35 -4.12 25.28
N GLU A 223 -9.06 -3.74 25.26
CA GLU A 223 -8.29 -3.69 24.00
C GLU A 223 -7.79 -5.08 23.52
N PHE A 224 -7.84 -6.12 24.36
CA PHE A 224 -7.34 -7.47 24.02
C PHE A 224 -8.35 -8.61 24.09
N GLN A 225 -9.54 -8.41 24.66
CA GLN A 225 -10.52 -9.48 24.80
C GLN A 225 -11.68 -9.29 23.82
N SER A 226 -11.55 -9.92 22.65
CA SER A 226 -12.54 -9.86 21.55
C SER A 226 -13.82 -10.67 21.81
N THR A 227 -14.01 -11.26 23.00
CA THR A 227 -15.30 -11.90 23.29
C THR A 227 -16.31 -10.85 23.73
N SER A 228 -17.42 -10.75 23.00
CA SER A 228 -18.55 -9.87 23.33
C SER A 228 -19.04 -10.04 24.78
N ASN A 229 -18.86 -11.23 25.35
CA ASN A 229 -19.19 -11.53 26.74
C ASN A 229 -18.28 -10.84 27.76
N TYR A 230 -16.97 -10.71 27.52
CA TYR A 230 -16.08 -10.01 28.45
C TYR A 230 -16.38 -8.52 28.49
N GLN A 231 -16.47 -7.87 27.33
CA GLN A 231 -16.75 -6.44 27.27
C GLN A 231 -18.10 -6.10 27.91
N LYS A 232 -19.11 -6.94 27.70
CA LYS A 232 -20.41 -6.79 28.37
C LYS A 232 -20.29 -6.91 29.89
N LYS A 233 -19.50 -7.87 30.40
CA LYS A 233 -19.29 -8.04 31.85
C LYS A 233 -18.51 -6.90 32.47
N VAL A 234 -17.48 -6.40 31.80
CA VAL A 234 -16.74 -5.20 32.20
C VAL A 234 -17.66 -3.98 32.25
N GLN A 235 -18.51 -3.80 31.23
CA GLN A 235 -19.51 -2.72 31.22
C GLN A 235 -20.56 -2.87 32.32
N GLU A 236 -21.04 -4.09 32.60
CA GLU A 236 -21.95 -4.38 33.71
C GLU A 236 -21.29 -4.08 35.07
N HIS A 237 -19.98 -4.32 35.19
CA HIS A 237 -19.24 -4.13 36.44
C HIS A 237 -18.90 -2.65 36.71
N PHE A 238 -18.35 -1.94 35.72
CA PHE A 238 -17.91 -0.54 35.89
C PHE A 238 -18.96 0.49 35.47
N GLY A 239 -20.06 0.08 34.82
CA GLY A 239 -21.05 0.98 34.25
C GLY A 239 -20.56 1.74 33.02
N LEU A 240 -21.48 2.37 32.28
CA LEU A 240 -21.17 3.11 31.05
C LEU A 240 -20.71 4.55 31.29
N LYS A 241 -21.25 5.23 32.32
CA LYS A 241 -21.08 6.68 32.52
C LYS A 241 -19.75 7.05 33.22
N HIS A 242 -19.28 6.19 34.12
CA HIS A 242 -18.06 6.40 34.93
C HIS A 242 -17.10 5.23 34.79
N LYS A 243 -17.07 4.61 33.60
CA LYS A 243 -16.33 3.38 33.34
C LYS A 243 -14.86 3.51 33.71
N PHE A 244 -14.26 4.66 33.38
CA PHE A 244 -12.84 4.92 33.55
C PHE A 244 -12.49 5.17 35.01
N GLU A 245 -13.25 6.01 35.70
CA GLU A 245 -13.06 6.32 37.12
C GLU A 245 -13.29 5.08 37.99
N ASN A 246 -14.31 4.29 37.67
CA ASN A 246 -14.60 3.05 38.39
C ASN A 246 -13.53 1.99 38.15
N ALA A 247 -13.01 1.86 36.91
CA ALA A 247 -11.89 0.98 36.63
C ALA A 247 -10.61 1.43 37.36
N ALA A 248 -10.33 2.73 37.39
CA ALA A 248 -9.18 3.27 38.10
C ALA A 248 -9.28 3.00 39.61
N ASN A 249 -10.44 3.30 40.23
CA ASN A 249 -10.68 3.02 41.64
C ASN A 249 -10.57 1.52 41.97
N PHE A 250 -11.06 0.65 41.08
CA PHE A 250 -10.90 -0.78 41.22
C PHE A 250 -9.42 -1.18 41.22
N ILE A 251 -8.61 -0.68 40.28
CA ILE A 251 -7.17 -0.96 40.22
C ILE A 251 -6.45 -0.49 41.47
N LYS A 252 -6.76 0.70 41.97
CA LYS A 252 -6.16 1.23 43.22
C LYS A 252 -6.51 0.39 44.44
N SER A 253 -7.66 -0.29 44.44
CA SER A 253 -8.04 -1.22 45.50
C SER A 253 -7.26 -2.54 45.45
N LEU A 254 -6.56 -2.81 44.34
CA LEU A 254 -5.69 -3.97 44.20
C LEU A 254 -4.31 -3.62 44.77
N GLU A 255 -3.83 -4.38 45.75
CA GLU A 255 -2.42 -4.36 46.13
C GLU A 255 -1.60 -5.01 45.00
N ILE A 256 -1.12 -4.17 44.06
CA ILE A 256 -0.47 -4.62 42.82
C ILE A 256 0.97 -5.09 43.05
N GLU A 257 1.57 -4.70 44.17
CA GLU A 257 2.87 -5.23 44.59
C GLU A 257 2.66 -6.47 45.49
N ALA A 258 3.02 -7.64 44.94
CA ALA A 258 3.13 -8.95 45.60
C ALA A 258 1.87 -9.86 45.67
N SER A 259 1.38 -10.39 44.53
CA SER A 259 1.00 -11.82 44.48
C SER A 259 0.83 -12.37 43.06
N THR A 260 1.24 -13.61 42.85
CA THR A 260 0.99 -14.44 41.65
C THR A 260 -0.50 -14.71 41.37
N ASP A 261 -1.41 -14.29 42.26
CA ASP A 261 -2.87 -14.51 42.20
C ASP A 261 -3.67 -13.25 41.76
N LEU A 262 -2.99 -12.18 41.30
CA LEU A 262 -3.63 -10.93 40.88
C LEU A 262 -4.66 -11.12 39.75
N ILE A 263 -4.29 -11.85 38.69
CA ILE A 263 -5.15 -12.07 37.51
C ILE A 263 -6.43 -12.80 37.90
N LYS A 264 -6.31 -13.84 38.73
CA LYS A 264 -7.46 -14.61 39.22
C LYS A 264 -8.40 -13.74 40.04
N ARG A 265 -7.88 -12.95 40.98
CA ARG A 265 -8.67 -12.01 41.80
C ARG A 265 -9.37 -10.94 40.95
N VAL A 266 -8.70 -10.40 39.93
CA VAL A 266 -9.27 -9.38 39.04
C VAL A 266 -10.43 -9.96 38.24
N ILE A 267 -10.21 -11.09 37.58
CA ILE A 267 -11.21 -11.74 36.74
C ILE A 267 -12.37 -12.29 37.58
N ASP A 268 -12.11 -12.90 38.73
CA ASP A 268 -13.16 -13.42 39.61
C ASP A 268 -14.05 -12.31 40.17
N ASN A 269 -13.50 -11.11 40.43
CA ASN A 269 -14.32 -9.97 40.84
C ASN A 269 -15.24 -9.46 39.70
N ILE A 270 -14.72 -9.36 38.47
CA ILE A 270 -15.52 -8.92 37.32
C ILE A 270 -16.61 -9.93 36.99
N PHE A 271 -16.29 -11.22 37.02
CA PHE A 271 -17.20 -12.31 36.68
C PHE A 271 -17.96 -12.89 37.87
N LYS A 272 -17.77 -12.36 39.09
CA LYS A 272 -18.35 -12.85 40.34
C LYS A 272 -18.09 -14.36 40.54
N GLY A 273 -16.85 -14.78 40.30
CA GLY A 273 -16.39 -16.17 40.41
C GLY A 273 -16.91 -17.13 39.33
N LYS A 274 -17.50 -16.61 38.24
CA LYS A 274 -18.06 -17.43 37.14
C LYS A 274 -17.20 -17.42 35.87
N ALA A 275 -15.97 -16.92 35.95
CA ALA A 275 -15.05 -16.97 34.82
C ALA A 275 -14.63 -18.42 34.58
N ASN A 276 -14.43 -18.78 33.31
CA ASN A 276 -13.81 -20.05 32.95
C ASN A 276 -12.31 -19.85 32.72
N GLU A 277 -11.57 -20.95 32.71
CA GLU A 277 -10.11 -20.95 32.53
C GLU A 277 -9.65 -20.18 31.29
N ARG A 278 -10.43 -20.24 30.20
CA ARG A 278 -10.12 -19.52 28.97
C ARG A 278 -10.09 -17.99 29.18
N ILE A 279 -11.00 -17.43 29.96
CA ILE A 279 -11.02 -15.98 30.25
C ILE A 279 -9.78 -15.57 31.05
N HIS A 280 -9.35 -16.39 32.01
CA HIS A 280 -8.11 -16.14 32.76
C HIS A 280 -6.89 -16.16 31.83
N GLN A 281 -6.76 -17.19 31.00
CA GLN A 281 -5.65 -17.33 30.04
C GLN A 281 -5.65 -16.21 28.97
N ASP A 282 -6.83 -15.76 28.53
CA ASP A 282 -6.95 -14.63 27.60
C ASP A 282 -6.51 -13.32 28.28
N PHE A 283 -6.85 -13.11 29.56
CA PHE A 283 -6.42 -11.93 30.32
C PHE A 283 -4.92 -11.93 30.61
N GLU A 284 -4.38 -13.07 31.01
CA GLU A 284 -2.94 -13.25 31.23
C GLU A 284 -2.14 -12.99 29.96
N ARG A 285 -2.55 -13.57 28.82
CA ARG A 285 -1.93 -13.27 27.52
C ARG A 285 -2.04 -11.80 27.14
N SER A 286 -3.14 -11.14 27.50
CA SER A 286 -3.30 -9.70 27.29
C SER A 286 -2.29 -8.91 28.11
N LEU A 287 -2.15 -9.20 29.40
CA LEU A 287 -1.26 -8.48 30.30
C LEU A 287 0.22 -8.72 29.96
N ALA A 288 0.58 -9.96 29.62
CA ALA A 288 1.93 -10.34 29.21
C ALA A 288 2.43 -9.55 27.97
N THR A 289 1.52 -9.04 27.14
CA THR A 289 1.90 -8.18 25.99
C THR A 289 2.34 -6.76 26.40
N PHE A 290 2.27 -6.41 27.68
CA PHE A 290 2.77 -5.15 28.22
C PHE A 290 4.09 -5.32 29.00
N GLU A 291 4.48 -6.55 29.35
CA GLU A 291 5.69 -6.89 30.14
C GLU A 291 6.93 -7.19 29.28
N ILE A 292 6.94 -6.78 28.00
CA ILE A 292 7.75 -7.47 27.00
C ILE A 292 9.26 -7.18 27.09
N ASN A 293 10.04 -8.24 27.33
CA ASN A 293 11.38 -8.44 26.77
C ASN A 293 11.24 -9.25 25.48
N PHE A 294 11.48 -8.63 24.33
CA PHE A 294 11.53 -9.37 23.07
C PHE A 294 12.91 -9.99 22.91
N ASP A 295 13.03 -11.27 23.27
CA ASP A 295 14.05 -12.11 22.64
C ASP A 295 13.43 -12.62 21.33
N VAL A 296 13.87 -12.03 20.22
CA VAL A 296 13.35 -12.37 18.89
C VAL A 296 13.81 -13.79 18.61
N GLY A 297 12.89 -14.75 18.73
CA GLY A 297 13.15 -16.17 18.50
C GLY A 297 13.97 -16.40 17.24
N LYS A 298 15.22 -16.79 17.43
CA LYS A 298 16.20 -17.13 16.39
C LYS A 298 15.74 -18.38 15.65
N ARG A 299 15.16 -18.20 14.46
CA ARG A 299 14.86 -19.34 13.56
C ARG A 299 15.33 -19.15 12.12
N VAL A 300 15.86 -17.98 11.77
CA VAL A 300 16.48 -17.72 10.47
C VAL A 300 17.81 -17.04 10.73
N ASP A 301 18.79 -17.27 9.86
CA ASP A 301 20.08 -16.57 9.88
C ASP A 301 19.85 -15.05 10.04
N GLU A 302 20.31 -14.49 11.16
CA GLU A 302 20.06 -13.09 11.53
C GLU A 302 20.58 -12.14 10.45
N GLU A 303 21.65 -12.51 9.74
CA GLU A 303 22.23 -11.70 8.68
C GLU A 303 21.32 -11.63 7.45
N ILE A 304 20.76 -12.77 7.00
CA ILE A 304 19.81 -12.79 5.87
C ILE A 304 18.54 -12.03 6.23
N LEU A 305 18.00 -12.24 7.44
CA LEU A 305 16.83 -11.48 7.90
C LEU A 305 17.11 -9.99 7.97
N GLN A 306 18.30 -9.56 8.42
CA GLN A 306 18.65 -8.14 8.42
C GLN A 306 18.70 -7.55 7.00
N LEU A 307 19.11 -8.34 5.99
CA LEU A 307 19.14 -7.90 4.59
C LEU A 307 17.74 -7.72 3.98
N VAL A 308 16.71 -8.45 4.46
CA VAL A 308 15.32 -8.33 3.95
C VAL A 308 14.38 -7.48 4.82
N LYS A 309 14.66 -7.29 6.12
CA LYS A 309 13.77 -6.59 7.07
C LYS A 309 13.54 -5.10 6.75
N ASN A 310 14.43 -4.46 6.01
CA ASN A 310 14.40 -3.02 5.77
C ASN A 310 13.64 -2.59 4.50
N ASP A 311 13.14 -3.55 3.70
CA ASP A 311 12.41 -3.24 2.48
C ASP A 311 10.93 -3.58 2.59
N PHE A 312 10.15 -2.57 2.97
CA PHE A 312 8.69 -2.68 3.10
C PHE A 312 8.00 -3.19 1.84
N VAL A 313 8.53 -2.88 0.65
CA VAL A 313 7.94 -3.26 -0.64
C VAL A 313 8.35 -4.69 -1.04
N SER A 314 9.40 -5.26 -0.46
CA SER A 314 9.84 -6.63 -0.79
C SER A 314 8.89 -7.68 -0.23
N ILE A 315 8.63 -8.73 -1.01
CA ILE A 315 7.95 -9.97 -0.59
C ILE A 315 8.93 -11.03 -0.06
N ALA A 316 10.23 -10.75 -0.05
CA ALA A 316 11.24 -11.71 0.34
C ALA A 316 11.15 -12.04 1.84
N GLU A 317 10.84 -11.04 2.68
CA GLU A 317 10.62 -11.27 4.11
C GLU A 317 9.46 -12.27 4.33
N GLU A 318 8.33 -12.07 3.66
CA GLU A 318 7.16 -12.96 3.73
C GLU A 318 7.55 -14.39 3.31
N ILE A 319 8.33 -14.52 2.23
CA ILE A 319 8.83 -15.82 1.78
C ILE A 319 9.75 -16.45 2.82
N PHE A 320 10.72 -15.72 3.40
CA PHE A 320 11.66 -16.30 4.36
C PHE A 320 11.03 -16.62 5.71
N LEU A 321 10.06 -15.82 6.15
CA LEU A 321 9.31 -16.03 7.40
C LEU A 321 8.12 -16.99 7.25
N ASN A 322 7.95 -17.61 6.07
CA ASN A 322 6.83 -18.49 5.76
C ASN A 322 5.45 -17.83 6.05
N GLN A 323 5.34 -16.55 5.72
CA GLN A 323 4.09 -15.81 5.79
C GLN A 323 3.33 -15.92 4.46
N PRO A 324 1.99 -16.04 4.50
CA PRO A 324 1.19 -16.01 3.28
C PRO A 324 1.27 -14.66 2.59
N ILE A 325 1.52 -14.68 1.28
CA ILE A 325 1.50 -13.46 0.45
C ILE A 325 0.07 -13.21 -0.02
N PHE A 326 -0.49 -12.05 0.31
CA PHE A 326 -1.85 -11.69 -0.07
C PHE A 326 -1.92 -11.00 -1.43
N ILE A 327 -2.76 -11.52 -2.34
CA ILE A 327 -3.09 -10.83 -3.60
C ILE A 327 -4.46 -10.15 -3.45
N SER A 328 -4.43 -8.82 -3.41
CA SER A 328 -5.64 -7.99 -3.34
C SER A 328 -6.32 -7.86 -4.72
N PRO A 329 -7.62 -8.19 -4.86
CA PRO A 329 -8.38 -8.00 -6.10
C PRO A 329 -9.14 -6.67 -6.17
N THR A 330 -8.91 -5.73 -5.25
CA THR A 330 -9.63 -4.44 -5.23
C THR A 330 -9.47 -3.69 -6.55
N PHE A 331 -10.60 -3.22 -7.12
CA PHE A 331 -10.75 -2.61 -8.45
C PHE A 331 -10.59 -3.53 -9.66
N PHE A 332 -10.43 -4.84 -9.46
CA PHE A 332 -10.42 -5.82 -10.54
C PHE A 332 -11.73 -6.59 -10.54
N ASP A 333 -12.65 -6.26 -11.44
CA ASP A 333 -13.94 -6.91 -11.49
C ASP A 333 -13.85 -8.32 -12.10
N MET A 334 -13.72 -9.33 -11.26
CA MET A 334 -13.61 -10.74 -11.70
C MET A 334 -14.91 -11.31 -12.26
N ARG A 335 -15.99 -10.52 -12.36
CA ARG A 335 -17.19 -10.89 -13.11
C ARG A 335 -17.01 -10.73 -14.61
N LYS A 336 -15.98 -9.99 -15.03
CA LYS A 336 -15.68 -9.75 -16.44
C LYS A 336 -14.59 -10.69 -16.94
N GLU A 337 -14.81 -11.23 -18.14
CA GLU A 337 -13.88 -12.13 -18.82
C GLU A 337 -13.08 -11.41 -19.93
N ASP A 338 -13.19 -10.08 -20.00
CA ASP A 338 -12.55 -9.25 -21.03
C ASP A 338 -11.04 -9.08 -20.82
N MET A 339 -10.51 -9.45 -19.65
CA MET A 339 -9.09 -9.41 -19.33
C MET A 339 -8.69 -10.54 -18.40
N LYS A 340 -7.40 -10.90 -18.44
CA LYS A 340 -6.75 -11.77 -17.44
C LYS A 340 -7.09 -11.29 -16.02
N THR A 341 -7.36 -12.22 -15.11
CA THR A 341 -7.59 -11.86 -13.71
C THR A 341 -6.30 -11.36 -13.08
N ILE A 342 -6.40 -10.61 -11.98
CA ILE A 342 -5.21 -10.18 -11.23
C ILE A 342 -4.37 -11.37 -10.75
N ASN A 343 -5.00 -12.51 -10.47
CA ASN A 343 -4.31 -13.73 -10.05
C ASN A 343 -3.47 -14.30 -11.21
N ASP A 344 -4.01 -14.30 -12.43
CA ASP A 344 -3.31 -14.78 -13.63
C ASP A 344 -2.04 -13.97 -13.93
N LEU A 345 -2.03 -12.70 -13.54
CA LEU A 345 -0.90 -11.79 -13.71
C LEU A 345 0.12 -11.91 -12.56
N VAL A 346 -0.35 -11.96 -11.32
CA VAL A 346 0.51 -11.78 -10.15
C VAL A 346 1.04 -13.10 -9.58
N VAL A 347 0.24 -14.18 -9.59
CA VAL A 347 0.68 -15.48 -9.06
C VAL A 347 1.94 -16.00 -9.78
N PRO A 348 2.05 -15.94 -11.12
CA PRO A 348 3.28 -16.36 -11.81
C PRO A 348 4.51 -15.53 -11.43
N LEU A 349 4.36 -14.21 -11.28
CA LEU A 349 5.46 -13.31 -10.87
C LEU A 349 6.00 -13.68 -9.48
N ILE A 350 5.09 -13.86 -8.51
CA ILE A 350 5.45 -14.25 -7.14
C ILE A 350 6.07 -15.65 -7.12
N THR A 351 5.48 -16.61 -7.82
CA THR A 351 5.95 -18.00 -7.86
C THR A 351 7.37 -18.07 -8.42
N ARG A 352 7.65 -17.38 -9.52
CA ARG A 352 9.00 -17.33 -10.10
C ARG A 352 9.97 -16.58 -9.19
N THR A 353 9.57 -15.47 -8.58
CA THR A 353 10.39 -14.75 -7.58
C THR A 353 10.79 -15.66 -6.43
N ALA A 354 9.82 -16.37 -5.82
CA ALA A 354 10.08 -17.34 -4.76
C ALA A 354 11.00 -18.48 -5.22
N SER A 355 10.90 -18.89 -6.47
CA SER A 355 11.77 -19.93 -7.04
C SER A 355 13.24 -19.52 -7.12
N VAL A 356 13.52 -18.23 -7.37
CA VAL A 356 14.88 -17.69 -7.33
C VAL A 356 15.39 -17.67 -5.88
N LEU A 357 14.56 -17.19 -4.94
CA LEU A 357 14.93 -17.01 -3.54
C LEU A 357 15.14 -18.33 -2.77
N LEU A 358 14.28 -19.32 -3.02
CA LEU A 358 14.26 -20.58 -2.28
C LEU A 358 15.21 -21.64 -2.87
N ARG A 359 15.87 -21.38 -4.01
CA ARG A 359 16.66 -22.39 -4.76
C ARG A 359 17.70 -23.15 -3.92
N LYS A 360 18.27 -22.52 -2.90
CA LYS A 360 19.31 -23.08 -2.04
C LYS A 360 18.87 -23.29 -0.60
N ILE A 361 17.60 -23.05 -0.30
CA ILE A 361 17.04 -23.26 1.03
C ILE A 361 16.44 -24.67 1.05
N ASP A 362 17.13 -25.56 1.76
CA ASP A 362 16.62 -26.91 2.05
C ASP A 362 15.61 -26.82 3.20
N ASP A 363 14.43 -26.26 2.89
CA ASP A 363 13.32 -26.14 3.82
C ASP A 363 12.11 -26.91 3.28
N LYS A 364 11.51 -27.70 4.17
CA LYS A 364 10.32 -28.52 3.88
C LYS A 364 9.03 -27.76 4.07
N GLU A 365 9.07 -26.55 4.64
CA GLU A 365 7.89 -25.74 4.86
C GLU A 365 7.34 -25.17 3.55
N GLU A 366 6.04 -25.42 3.29
CA GLU A 366 5.36 -24.97 2.09
C GLU A 366 5.01 -23.48 2.19
N ARG A 367 5.51 -22.67 1.25
CA ARG A 367 5.16 -21.24 1.16
C ARG A 367 3.81 -21.09 0.50
N THR A 368 3.05 -20.04 0.84
CA THR A 368 1.67 -19.91 0.38
C THR A 368 1.31 -18.51 -0.12
N ILE A 369 0.32 -18.46 -1.01
CA ILE A 369 -0.31 -17.24 -1.52
C ILE A 369 -1.79 -17.30 -1.16
N ILE A 370 -2.37 -16.18 -0.74
CA ILE A 370 -3.81 -16.05 -0.53
C ILE A 370 -4.42 -15.27 -1.68
N ILE A 371 -5.38 -15.89 -2.37
CA ILE A 371 -6.06 -15.34 -3.53
C ILE A 371 -7.58 -15.42 -3.39
N LEU A 372 -8.29 -14.54 -4.10
CA LEU A 372 -9.73 -14.68 -4.31
C LEU A 372 -9.93 -15.27 -5.71
N GLU A 373 -10.42 -16.50 -5.81
CA GLU A 373 -10.53 -17.20 -7.10
C GLU A 373 -11.72 -16.72 -7.95
N SER A 374 -12.80 -16.26 -7.32
CA SER A 374 -14.02 -15.84 -8.02
C SER A 374 -14.79 -14.79 -7.24
N HIS A 375 -15.69 -14.07 -7.93
CA HIS A 375 -16.47 -12.98 -7.34
C HIS A 375 -17.32 -13.42 -6.14
N ASP A 376 -17.96 -14.58 -6.25
CA ASP A 376 -18.82 -15.16 -5.20
C ASP A 376 -18.06 -16.08 -4.23
N GLY A 377 -16.75 -16.24 -4.44
CA GLY A 377 -15.89 -17.11 -3.65
C GLY A 377 -15.43 -16.50 -2.33
N ASN A 378 -14.72 -17.32 -1.55
CA ASN A 378 -13.92 -16.88 -0.41
C ASN A 378 -12.44 -16.88 -0.79
N PHE A 379 -11.64 -16.17 -0.01
CA PHE A 379 -10.18 -16.28 -0.11
C PHE A 379 -9.73 -17.72 0.12
N LYS A 380 -8.80 -18.18 -0.71
CA LYS A 380 -8.16 -19.48 -0.61
C LYS A 380 -6.65 -19.31 -0.51
N THR A 381 -6.05 -20.20 0.26
CA THR A 381 -4.60 -20.35 0.35
C THR A 381 -4.16 -21.40 -0.67
N ILE A 382 -3.26 -21.01 -1.56
CA ILE A 382 -2.65 -21.91 -2.54
C ILE A 382 -1.14 -22.03 -2.23
N PRO A 383 -0.54 -23.20 -2.49
CA PRO A 383 0.89 -23.38 -2.29
C PRO A 383 1.69 -22.73 -3.42
N ILE A 384 2.85 -22.18 -3.06
CA ILE A 384 3.89 -21.81 -4.02
C ILE A 384 4.66 -23.08 -4.35
N VAL A 385 4.62 -23.49 -5.61
CA VAL A 385 5.42 -24.61 -6.12
C VAL A 385 6.64 -24.03 -6.85
N PRO A 386 7.84 -24.04 -6.24
CA PRO A 386 9.01 -23.45 -6.87
C PRO A 386 9.37 -24.16 -8.17
N VAL A 387 9.66 -23.37 -9.21
CA VAL A 387 10.08 -23.85 -10.53
C VAL A 387 11.56 -23.55 -10.71
N VAL A 388 12.37 -24.57 -11.00
CA VAL A 388 13.82 -24.40 -11.16
C VAL A 388 14.12 -23.50 -12.37
N PRO A 389 14.82 -22.35 -12.20
CA PRO A 389 15.21 -21.52 -13.33
C PRO A 389 16.21 -22.26 -14.24
N PRO A 390 16.11 -22.12 -15.58
CA PRO A 390 16.95 -22.85 -16.54
C PRO A 390 18.40 -22.32 -16.64
N PHE A 391 18.79 -21.38 -15.78
CA PHE A 391 20.11 -20.75 -15.73
C PHE A 391 20.65 -20.77 -14.29
N PRO A 392 21.97 -20.61 -14.09
CA PRO A 392 22.55 -20.46 -12.76
C PRO A 392 22.05 -19.17 -12.10
N VAL A 393 21.55 -19.28 -10.87
CA VAL A 393 21.15 -18.12 -10.07
C VAL A 393 22.31 -17.73 -9.14
N PRO A 394 22.62 -16.42 -8.98
CA PRO A 394 23.60 -15.93 -8.01
C PRO A 394 23.38 -16.43 -6.58
N SER A 395 24.37 -16.26 -5.71
CA SER A 395 24.16 -16.57 -4.29
C SER A 395 23.08 -15.66 -3.69
N LEU A 396 22.37 -16.14 -2.66
CA LEU A 396 21.32 -15.34 -2.02
C LEU A 396 21.88 -14.04 -1.42
N GLU A 397 23.08 -14.11 -0.85
CA GLU A 397 23.78 -12.94 -0.32
C GLU A 397 24.08 -11.92 -1.43
N THR A 398 24.64 -12.38 -2.56
CA THR A 398 24.90 -11.54 -3.73
C THR A 398 23.62 -10.91 -4.28
N LEU A 399 22.54 -11.70 -4.33
CA LEU A 399 21.23 -11.24 -4.77
C LEU A 399 20.71 -10.13 -3.85
N LEU A 400 20.61 -10.37 -2.54
CA LEU A 400 20.02 -9.43 -1.59
C LEU A 400 20.85 -8.14 -1.41
N LYS A 401 22.18 -8.21 -1.58
CA LYS A 401 23.06 -7.02 -1.61
C LYS A 401 22.94 -6.22 -2.92
N GLY A 402 22.32 -6.77 -3.96
CA GLY A 402 22.17 -6.12 -5.27
C GLY A 402 23.43 -6.17 -6.14
N GLU A 403 24.43 -6.97 -5.75
CA GLU A 403 25.74 -7.13 -6.39
C GLU A 403 25.69 -8.13 -7.58
N ILE A 404 24.58 -8.11 -8.32
CA ILE A 404 24.30 -9.07 -9.40
C ILE A 404 24.87 -8.54 -10.72
N HIS A 405 25.51 -9.41 -11.51
CA HIS A 405 25.98 -9.04 -12.85
C HIS A 405 24.81 -8.68 -13.79
N ALA A 406 25.04 -7.75 -14.72
CA ALA A 406 23.97 -7.23 -15.59
C ALA A 406 23.28 -8.31 -16.45
N ILE A 407 24.05 -9.29 -16.92
CA ILE A 407 23.52 -10.44 -17.70
C ILE A 407 22.58 -11.27 -16.82
N ASP A 408 23.02 -11.63 -15.61
CA ASP A 408 22.21 -12.40 -14.66
C ASP A 408 20.95 -11.62 -14.25
N LYS A 409 21.05 -10.30 -14.03
CA LYS A 409 19.88 -9.43 -13.77
C LYS A 409 18.85 -9.53 -14.90
N THR A 410 19.31 -9.44 -16.15
CA THR A 410 18.44 -9.49 -17.33
C THR A 410 17.79 -10.87 -17.48
N GLN A 411 18.54 -11.95 -17.31
CA GLN A 411 18.02 -13.32 -17.37
C GLN A 411 16.98 -13.59 -16.27
N ILE A 412 17.26 -13.17 -15.03
CA ILE A 412 16.33 -13.28 -13.91
C ILE A 412 15.06 -12.49 -14.20
N LEU A 413 15.20 -11.24 -14.65
CA LEU A 413 14.08 -10.36 -14.97
C LEU A 413 13.16 -11.01 -16.01
N PHE A 414 13.71 -11.35 -17.18
CA PHE A 414 12.97 -11.96 -18.29
C PHE A 414 12.31 -13.27 -17.91
N TRP A 415 12.96 -14.08 -17.10
CA TRP A 415 12.37 -15.32 -16.62
C TRP A 415 11.20 -15.07 -15.66
N VAL A 416 11.36 -14.19 -14.68
CA VAL A 416 10.30 -13.86 -13.70
C VAL A 416 9.09 -13.27 -14.40
N THR A 417 9.31 -12.30 -15.28
CA THR A 417 8.25 -11.59 -16.02
C THR A 417 7.76 -12.37 -17.23
N ASP A 418 8.42 -13.47 -17.59
CA ASP A 418 8.18 -14.21 -18.83
C ASP A 418 8.21 -13.27 -20.06
N LEU A 419 9.09 -12.27 -20.05
CA LEU A 419 9.27 -11.38 -21.18
C LEU A 419 10.37 -11.92 -22.09
N ASN A 420 10.10 -11.98 -23.39
CA ASN A 420 11.10 -12.32 -24.40
C ASN A 420 11.34 -11.07 -25.25
N ILE A 421 12.09 -10.15 -24.69
CA ILE A 421 12.55 -8.96 -25.41
C ILE A 421 13.91 -9.36 -25.98
N GLU A 422 14.08 -9.28 -27.30
CA GLU A 422 15.38 -9.50 -27.94
C GLU A 422 16.46 -8.73 -27.16
N GLU A 423 17.59 -9.38 -26.87
CA GLU A 423 18.62 -9.03 -25.86
C GLU A 423 19.14 -7.57 -25.91
N PHE A 424 18.79 -6.79 -26.92
CA PHE A 424 19.26 -5.43 -27.17
C PHE A 424 18.43 -4.30 -26.57
N ALA A 425 17.12 -4.46 -26.36
CA ALA A 425 16.27 -3.31 -26.07
C ALA A 425 16.37 -2.85 -24.60
N PHE A 426 16.61 -3.77 -23.67
CA PHE A 426 16.62 -3.48 -22.23
C PHE A 426 17.91 -2.79 -21.74
N VAL A 427 19.01 -2.93 -22.48
CA VAL A 427 20.29 -2.25 -22.17
C VAL A 427 20.21 -0.74 -22.47
N ILE A 428 19.30 -0.33 -23.36
CA ILE A 428 19.16 1.06 -23.81
C ILE A 428 18.16 1.83 -22.94
N ILE A 429 17.25 1.14 -22.25
CA ILE A 429 16.28 1.75 -21.34
C ILE A 429 17.02 2.32 -20.12
N PRO A 430 16.88 3.63 -19.83
CA PRO A 430 17.43 4.18 -18.61
C PRO A 430 16.89 3.44 -17.39
N GLN A 431 17.76 3.11 -16.43
CA GLN A 431 17.41 2.24 -15.29
C GLN A 431 16.22 2.75 -14.49
N ASP A 432 16.01 4.06 -14.48
CA ASP A 432 14.92 4.73 -13.82
C ASP A 432 13.55 4.49 -14.43
N TYR A 433 13.48 4.05 -15.67
CA TYR A 433 12.22 3.66 -16.31
C TYR A 433 12.06 2.14 -16.48
N ALA A 434 13.04 1.34 -16.05
CA ALA A 434 13.07 -0.09 -16.30
C ALA A 434 11.83 -0.82 -15.73
N ALA A 435 11.42 -0.49 -14.50
CA ALA A 435 10.22 -1.07 -13.89
C ALA A 435 8.96 -0.73 -14.69
N ASP A 436 8.80 0.52 -15.10
CA ASP A 436 7.65 0.99 -15.88
C ASP A 436 7.56 0.26 -17.23
N CYS A 437 8.68 0.14 -17.93
CA CYS A 437 8.75 -0.60 -19.19
C CYS A 437 8.39 -2.07 -19.02
N VAL A 438 8.93 -2.74 -18.00
CA VAL A 438 8.58 -4.13 -17.69
C VAL A 438 7.09 -4.28 -17.47
N ILE A 439 6.48 -3.39 -16.68
CA ILE A 439 5.04 -3.45 -16.40
C ILE A 439 4.24 -3.28 -17.70
N LEU A 440 4.55 -2.28 -18.51
CA LEU A 440 3.83 -2.02 -19.75
C LEU A 440 3.96 -3.18 -20.74
N LEU A 441 5.16 -3.69 -20.95
CA LEU A 441 5.41 -4.83 -21.85
C LEU A 441 4.73 -6.10 -21.35
N TYR A 442 4.75 -6.33 -20.03
CA TYR A 442 4.07 -7.46 -19.41
C TYR A 442 2.55 -7.39 -19.61
N LEU A 443 1.95 -6.23 -19.34
CA LEU A 443 0.52 -6.00 -19.51
C LEU A 443 0.08 -6.11 -20.97
N MET A 444 0.91 -5.65 -21.90
CA MET A 444 0.66 -5.80 -23.34
C MET A 444 0.75 -7.25 -23.82
N LYS A 445 1.80 -8.00 -23.39
CA LYS A 445 1.93 -9.43 -23.69
C LYS A 445 0.68 -10.20 -23.28
N HIS A 446 0.12 -9.83 -22.14
CA HIS A 446 -1.10 -10.44 -21.60
C HIS A 446 -2.41 -9.80 -22.10
N GLN A 447 -2.33 -8.89 -23.08
CA GLN A 447 -3.46 -8.22 -23.72
C GLN A 447 -4.37 -7.45 -22.74
N CYS A 448 -3.84 -7.04 -21.58
CA CYS A 448 -4.58 -6.25 -20.61
C CYS A 448 -4.65 -4.77 -21.03
N ILE A 449 -3.61 -4.29 -21.69
CA ILE A 449 -3.53 -2.94 -22.25
C ILE A 449 -3.15 -2.99 -23.73
N ASN A 450 -3.57 -1.98 -24.48
CA ASN A 450 -3.18 -1.79 -25.88
C ASN A 450 -2.09 -0.72 -26.01
N THR A 451 -1.65 -0.47 -27.24
CA THR A 451 -0.61 0.53 -27.54
C THR A 451 -1.00 1.96 -27.15
N LEU A 452 -2.27 2.36 -27.29
CA LEU A 452 -2.73 3.67 -26.86
C LEU A 452 -2.64 3.82 -25.33
N ASP A 453 -3.10 2.82 -24.59
CA ASP A 453 -3.02 2.78 -23.12
C ASP A 453 -1.56 2.94 -22.67
N ALA A 454 -0.66 2.13 -23.24
CA ALA A 454 0.76 2.14 -22.92
C ALA A 454 1.42 3.51 -23.21
N ARG A 455 1.10 4.11 -24.37
CA ARG A 455 1.59 5.45 -24.74
C ARG A 455 1.11 6.53 -23.78
N CYS A 456 -0.17 6.50 -23.39
CA CYS A 456 -0.72 7.48 -22.46
C CYS A 456 -0.10 7.34 -21.06
N ILE A 457 0.04 6.11 -20.54
CA ILE A 457 0.69 5.85 -19.26
C ILE A 457 2.13 6.37 -19.28
N LEU A 458 2.87 6.01 -20.32
CA LEU A 458 4.25 6.43 -20.50
C LEU A 458 4.39 7.95 -20.57
N LYS A 459 3.53 8.62 -21.35
CA LYS A 459 3.56 10.07 -21.48
C LYS A 459 3.31 10.75 -20.14
N THR A 460 2.37 10.25 -19.36
CA THR A 460 2.12 10.74 -17.98
C THR A 460 3.37 10.62 -17.12
N ILE A 461 4.07 9.48 -17.19
CA ILE A 461 5.30 9.26 -16.42
C ILE A 461 6.38 10.26 -16.83
N ILE A 462 6.66 10.36 -18.12
CA ILE A 462 7.68 11.27 -18.67
C ILE A 462 7.38 12.73 -18.31
N ASP A 463 6.13 13.17 -18.48
CA ASP A 463 5.74 14.55 -18.18
C ASP A 463 5.83 14.86 -16.69
N THR A 464 5.52 13.89 -15.84
CA THR A 464 5.71 13.98 -14.39
C THR A 464 7.18 14.13 -14.04
N ARG A 465 8.04 13.24 -14.56
CA ARG A 465 9.51 13.26 -14.35
C ARG A 465 10.12 14.60 -14.76
N ARG A 466 9.64 15.16 -15.87
CA ARG A 466 10.11 16.43 -16.44
C ARG A 466 9.53 17.66 -15.77
N HIS A 467 8.65 17.50 -14.78
CA HIS A 467 7.92 18.60 -14.14
C HIS A 467 7.17 19.48 -15.15
N VAL A 468 6.68 18.88 -16.26
CA VAL A 468 5.76 19.55 -17.19
C VAL A 468 4.44 19.87 -16.46
N ILE A 469 4.06 18.98 -15.55
CA ILE A 469 2.99 19.19 -14.59
C ILE A 469 3.62 19.89 -13.37
N PRO A 470 3.18 21.11 -12.99
CA PRO A 470 3.74 21.78 -11.82
C PRO A 470 3.51 20.94 -10.56
N LEU A 471 4.55 20.75 -9.75
CA LEU A 471 4.49 19.96 -8.51
C LEU A 471 3.48 20.52 -7.49
N GLU A 472 3.34 21.85 -7.47
CA GLU A 472 2.40 22.61 -6.64
C GLU A 472 1.03 22.81 -7.34
N GLY A 473 0.96 22.49 -8.63
CA GLY A 473 -0.16 22.83 -9.50
C GLY A 473 -1.23 21.77 -9.51
N TYR A 474 -2.46 22.20 -9.25
CA TYR A 474 -3.64 21.37 -9.39
C TYR A 474 -3.88 21.04 -10.87
N THR A 475 -3.89 19.76 -11.21
CA THR A 475 -4.46 19.34 -12.50
C THR A 475 -5.99 19.37 -12.36
N GLU A 476 -6.67 20.14 -13.21
CA GLU A 476 -8.13 20.14 -13.25
C GLU A 476 -8.64 18.73 -13.58
N TYR A 477 -9.60 18.23 -12.78
CA TYR A 477 -10.24 16.96 -13.09
C TYR A 477 -11.13 17.12 -14.33
N PRO A 478 -11.26 16.07 -15.15
CA PRO A 478 -12.24 16.08 -16.22
C PRO A 478 -13.67 16.18 -15.65
N GLU A 479 -14.65 16.58 -16.47
CA GLU A 479 -16.07 16.57 -16.06
C GLU A 479 -16.65 15.15 -16.00
N THR A 480 -16.08 14.24 -16.78
CA THR A 480 -16.47 12.83 -16.88
C THR A 480 -15.23 11.94 -16.83
N ILE A 481 -15.40 10.74 -16.28
CA ILE A 481 -14.34 9.75 -16.19
C ILE A 481 -14.36 8.88 -17.43
N CYS A 482 -13.20 8.72 -18.06
CA CYS A 482 -13.04 7.68 -19.07
C CYS A 482 -12.88 6.32 -18.38
N GLU A 483 -13.81 5.41 -18.63
CA GLU A 483 -13.82 4.04 -18.06
C GLU A 483 -12.51 3.28 -18.35
N ARG A 484 -12.02 3.34 -19.60
CA ARG A 484 -10.79 2.64 -20.01
C ARG A 484 -9.57 3.21 -19.30
N ALA A 485 -9.47 4.54 -19.19
CA ALA A 485 -8.41 5.19 -18.42
C ALA A 485 -8.50 4.83 -16.93
N PHE A 486 -9.71 4.82 -16.35
CA PHE A 486 -9.91 4.39 -14.97
C PHE A 486 -9.33 2.99 -14.74
N ARG A 487 -9.74 2.01 -15.54
CA ARG A 487 -9.26 0.63 -15.44
C ARG A 487 -7.74 0.53 -15.61
N CYS A 488 -7.17 1.21 -16.62
CA CYS A 488 -5.74 1.19 -16.89
C CYS A 488 -4.92 1.80 -15.75
N CYS A 489 -5.39 2.90 -15.16
CA CYS A 489 -4.73 3.55 -14.04
C CYS A 489 -4.60 2.61 -12.84
N PHE A 490 -5.70 1.97 -12.40
CA PHE A 490 -5.68 1.05 -11.27
C PHE A 490 -4.96 -0.27 -11.57
N LEU A 491 -5.02 -0.75 -12.82
CA LEU A 491 -4.24 -1.89 -13.29
C LEU A 491 -2.73 -1.62 -13.18
N TYR A 492 -2.27 -0.51 -13.76
CA TYR A 492 -0.87 -0.10 -13.70
C TYR A 492 -0.43 0.13 -12.25
N SER A 493 -1.23 0.82 -11.43
CA SER A 493 -1.01 1.00 -9.98
C SER A 493 -0.75 -0.30 -9.24
N LYS A 494 -1.56 -1.32 -9.55
CA LYS A 494 -1.47 -2.60 -8.90
C LYS A 494 -0.25 -3.39 -9.36
N MET A 495 0.00 -3.41 -10.66
CA MET A 495 1.16 -4.10 -11.22
C MET A 495 2.47 -3.44 -10.83
N TYR A 496 2.50 -2.11 -10.69
CA TYR A 496 3.66 -1.38 -10.19
C TYR A 496 4.07 -1.90 -8.80
N PHE A 497 3.11 -1.99 -7.87
CA PHE A 497 3.37 -2.56 -6.55
C PHE A 497 3.99 -3.97 -6.63
N TYR A 498 3.34 -4.92 -7.32
CA TYR A 498 3.82 -6.30 -7.35
C TYR A 498 5.13 -6.50 -8.13
N VAL A 499 5.31 -5.80 -9.25
CA VAL A 499 6.57 -5.87 -10.02
C VAL A 499 7.69 -5.25 -9.18
N GLN A 500 7.49 -4.07 -8.60
CA GLN A 500 8.47 -3.46 -7.69
C GLN A 500 8.81 -4.38 -6.52
N SER A 501 7.80 -5.04 -5.92
CA SER A 501 8.00 -6.04 -4.87
C SER A 501 8.87 -7.20 -5.31
N CYS A 502 8.65 -7.74 -6.51
CA CYS A 502 9.45 -8.82 -7.05
C CYS A 502 10.88 -8.37 -7.35
N LEU A 503 11.07 -7.23 -8.03
CA LEU A 503 12.38 -6.69 -8.36
C LEU A 503 13.21 -6.37 -7.10
N THR A 504 12.59 -5.72 -6.11
CA THR A 504 13.23 -5.40 -4.83
C THR A 504 13.68 -6.68 -4.11
N SER A 505 12.82 -7.70 -4.08
CA SER A 505 13.14 -9.02 -3.50
C SER A 505 14.32 -9.72 -4.17
N LEU A 506 14.53 -9.44 -5.45
CA LEU A 506 15.58 -10.03 -6.27
C LEU A 506 16.83 -9.14 -6.35
N GLY A 507 16.97 -8.13 -5.48
CA GLY A 507 18.16 -7.28 -5.45
C GLY A 507 18.23 -6.23 -6.56
N MET A 508 17.16 -6.06 -7.33
CA MET A 508 17.09 -5.11 -8.45
C MET A 508 16.53 -3.75 -8.02
N LYS A 509 16.87 -3.31 -6.80
CA LYS A 509 16.39 -2.05 -6.20
C LYS A 509 16.72 -0.83 -7.06
N ASN A 510 17.85 -0.88 -7.76
CA ASN A 510 18.32 0.17 -8.66
C ASN A 510 17.50 0.29 -9.95
N MET A 511 16.52 -0.59 -10.18
CA MET A 511 15.55 -0.49 -11.29
C MET A 511 14.18 0.03 -10.80
N CYS A 512 14.05 0.26 -9.50
CA CYS A 512 12.82 0.69 -8.85
C CYS A 512 12.99 2.12 -8.36
N PHE A 513 12.30 3.06 -8.98
CA PHE A 513 12.40 4.48 -8.65
C PHE A 513 11.11 5.01 -8.03
N ASP A 514 11.13 6.31 -7.74
CA ASP A 514 9.98 7.02 -7.24
C ASP A 514 8.80 6.89 -8.19
N ILE A 515 7.61 6.69 -7.60
CA ILE A 515 6.41 6.58 -8.41
C ILE A 515 6.06 7.97 -8.94
N GLU A 516 6.10 8.10 -10.26
CA GLU A 516 5.96 9.37 -10.95
C GLU A 516 4.81 9.26 -11.95
N PHE A 517 3.60 9.21 -11.41
CA PHE A 517 2.37 9.04 -12.19
C PHE A 517 1.27 9.91 -11.61
N ASP A 518 0.67 10.78 -12.43
CA ASP A 518 -0.47 11.61 -12.03
C ASP A 518 -1.75 11.11 -12.70
N GLY A 519 -2.69 10.60 -11.91
CA GLY A 519 -3.90 9.98 -12.41
C GLY A 519 -4.88 10.98 -13.06
N ALA A 520 -4.99 12.19 -12.52
CA ALA A 520 -5.84 13.24 -13.08
C ALA A 520 -5.31 13.68 -14.46
N TYR A 521 -4.00 13.88 -14.55
CA TYR A 521 -3.35 14.20 -15.81
C TYR A 521 -3.44 13.06 -16.83
N PHE A 522 -3.31 11.82 -16.39
CA PHE A 522 -3.51 10.65 -17.23
C PHE A 522 -4.91 10.61 -17.86
N GLN A 523 -5.96 10.85 -17.07
CA GLN A 523 -7.34 10.95 -17.59
C GLN A 523 -7.47 12.03 -18.68
N LYS A 524 -6.85 13.19 -18.46
CA LYS A 524 -6.84 14.30 -19.42
C LYS A 524 -6.12 13.92 -20.72
N ILE A 525 -4.90 13.37 -20.64
CA ILE A 525 -4.15 12.91 -21.82
C ILE A 525 -4.94 11.86 -22.59
N TYR A 526 -5.53 10.90 -21.87
CA TYR A 526 -6.24 9.80 -22.47
C TYR A 526 -7.46 10.30 -23.26
N ALA A 527 -8.24 11.21 -22.69
CA ALA A 527 -9.37 11.86 -23.37
C ALA A 527 -8.93 12.61 -24.64
N LEU A 528 -7.84 13.40 -24.57
CA LEU A 528 -7.31 14.13 -25.72
C LEU A 528 -6.88 13.19 -26.86
N ASN A 529 -6.27 12.05 -26.54
CA ASN A 529 -5.82 11.10 -27.55
C ASN A 529 -6.98 10.31 -28.18
N ILE A 530 -8.06 10.04 -27.43
CA ILE A 530 -9.29 9.47 -28.02
C ILE A 530 -9.89 10.46 -29.02
N LEU A 531 -10.07 11.72 -28.62
CA LEU A 531 -10.65 12.74 -29.51
C LEU A 531 -9.83 12.92 -30.78
N ALA A 532 -8.50 12.99 -30.66
CA ALA A 532 -7.61 13.10 -31.82
C ALA A 532 -7.72 11.89 -32.77
N LYS A 533 -7.95 10.69 -32.22
CA LYS A 533 -8.17 9.49 -33.02
C LYS A 533 -9.51 9.53 -33.76
N GLU A 534 -10.57 9.94 -33.08
CA GLU A 534 -11.91 10.09 -33.69
C GLU A 534 -11.93 11.15 -34.79
N ASP A 535 -11.22 12.27 -34.60
CA ASP A 535 -11.12 13.32 -35.59
C ASP A 535 -10.32 12.86 -36.83
N ALA A 536 -9.22 12.13 -36.64
CA ALA A 536 -8.46 11.54 -37.74
C ALA A 536 -9.26 10.47 -38.52
N GLU A 537 -10.08 9.68 -37.82
CA GLU A 537 -10.98 8.71 -38.45
C GLU A 537 -12.08 9.39 -39.28
N LYS A 538 -12.66 10.50 -38.78
CA LYS A 538 -13.63 11.32 -39.54
C LYS A 538 -12.99 11.98 -40.76
N GLU A 539 -11.77 12.51 -40.64
CA GLU A 539 -11.05 13.10 -41.77
C GLU A 539 -10.73 12.07 -42.86
N ASN A 540 -10.34 10.86 -42.47
CA ASN A 540 -10.13 9.76 -43.42
C ASN A 540 -11.43 9.30 -44.08
N GLN A 541 -12.54 9.23 -43.34
CA GLN A 541 -13.86 8.93 -43.90
C GLN A 541 -14.33 10.01 -44.89
N MET A 542 -14.20 11.30 -44.55
CA MET A 542 -14.55 12.39 -45.46
C MET A 542 -13.66 12.45 -46.71
N SER A 543 -12.39 12.06 -46.58
CA SER A 543 -11.46 12.00 -47.71
C SER A 543 -11.78 10.84 -48.66
N ASN A 544 -12.23 9.71 -48.12
CA ASN A 544 -12.70 8.57 -48.92
C ASN A 544 -14.05 8.85 -49.60
N THR A 545 -15.00 9.52 -48.92
CA THR A 545 -16.28 9.92 -49.54
C THR A 545 -16.08 10.95 -50.67
N LYS A 546 -15.13 11.89 -50.51
CA LYS A 546 -14.77 12.82 -51.60
C LYS A 546 -14.10 12.16 -52.79
N GLN A 547 -13.39 11.04 -52.59
CA GLN A 547 -12.83 10.25 -53.70
C GLN A 547 -13.91 9.44 -54.43
N GLU A 548 -14.93 8.95 -53.73
CA GLU A 548 -16.08 8.27 -54.34
C GLU A 548 -16.99 9.25 -55.10
N ASP A 549 -17.26 10.44 -54.56
CA ASP A 549 -18.04 11.48 -55.26
C ASP A 549 -17.29 12.10 -56.46
N SER A 550 -15.97 11.89 -56.55
CA SER A 550 -15.16 12.29 -57.72
C SER A 550 -15.01 11.20 -58.79
N LYS A 551 -15.53 9.98 -58.54
CA LYS A 551 -15.49 8.86 -59.50
C LYS A 551 -16.72 8.76 -60.40
N ASP A 552 -17.75 9.59 -60.19
CA ASP A 552 -18.94 9.66 -61.06
C ASP A 552 -18.80 10.65 -62.23
N GLU A 553 -17.66 11.33 -62.39
CA GLU A 553 -17.35 12.12 -63.59
C GLU A 553 -15.90 11.88 -64.06
N SER A 554 -15.62 10.69 -64.59
CA SER A 554 -14.72 10.49 -65.74
C SER A 554 -14.56 9.00 -66.06
N ASP A 555 -15.21 8.58 -67.16
CA ASP A 555 -14.78 7.43 -67.92
C ASP A 555 -13.38 7.67 -68.51
N GLU A 556 -12.66 6.56 -68.69
CA GLU A 556 -11.42 6.36 -69.45
C GLU A 556 -10.04 6.43 -68.73
N VAL A 557 -9.54 5.21 -68.49
CA VAL A 557 -8.23 4.67 -68.96
C VAL A 557 -7.15 4.36 -67.91
N THR A 558 -6.59 3.16 -68.14
CA THR A 558 -5.33 2.52 -67.70
C THR A 558 -5.25 1.89 -66.30
N VAL A 559 -5.31 0.56 -66.35
CA VAL A 559 -4.67 -0.39 -65.46
C VAL A 559 -3.17 -0.11 -65.44
N GLU A 560 -2.64 0.39 -64.33
CA GLU A 560 -1.22 0.27 -63.99
C GLU A 560 -1.05 0.23 -62.46
N ASN A 561 -0.41 -0.86 -62.02
CA ASN A 561 0.22 -1.14 -60.73
C ASN A 561 0.00 -0.13 -59.58
N VAL A 562 -0.85 -0.51 -58.64
CA VAL A 562 -0.68 -0.15 -57.23
C VAL A 562 -0.43 -1.47 -56.50
N GLU A 563 0.84 -1.70 -56.14
CA GLU A 563 1.16 -2.66 -55.10
C GLU A 563 0.38 -2.24 -53.86
N GLU A 564 -0.62 -3.04 -53.49
CA GLU A 564 -1.28 -2.98 -52.20
C GLU A 564 -0.22 -3.22 -51.12
N SER A 565 0.38 -2.14 -50.61
CA SER A 565 1.03 -2.14 -49.31
C SER A 565 -0.05 -2.16 -48.21
N GLN A 566 -0.84 -3.23 -48.17
CA GLN A 566 -1.55 -3.64 -46.96
C GLN A 566 -0.57 -4.44 -46.10
N MET A 567 0.44 -3.74 -45.56
CA MET A 567 0.96 -4.13 -44.26
C MET A 567 -0.09 -3.66 -43.25
N GLU A 568 -1.01 -4.56 -42.88
CA GLU A 568 -1.71 -4.44 -41.61
C GLU A 568 -0.63 -4.34 -40.52
N ALA A 569 -0.38 -3.11 -40.07
CA ALA A 569 0.56 -2.83 -39.01
C ALA A 569 0.01 -3.51 -37.75
N ASP A 570 0.69 -4.56 -37.28
CA ASP A 570 0.38 -5.21 -36.00
C ASP A 570 0.33 -4.11 -34.92
N PRO A 571 -0.87 -3.78 -34.40
CA PRO A 571 -1.03 -2.70 -33.44
C PRO A 571 -0.44 -3.07 -32.08
N PHE A 572 0.15 -4.26 -31.92
CA PHE A 572 0.77 -4.76 -30.70
C PHE A 572 2.29 -4.93 -30.77
N ASN A 573 2.98 -4.41 -31.79
CA ASN A 573 4.44 -4.58 -31.89
C ASN A 573 5.18 -3.90 -30.71
N PRO A 574 5.74 -4.67 -29.75
CA PRO A 574 6.38 -4.12 -28.56
C PRO A 574 7.68 -3.37 -28.88
N ILE A 575 8.33 -3.72 -30.00
CA ILE A 575 9.54 -3.05 -30.49
C ILE A 575 9.22 -1.61 -30.88
N LYS A 576 8.08 -1.36 -31.53
CA LYS A 576 7.64 -0.01 -31.92
C LYS A 576 7.40 0.90 -30.71
N ILE A 577 6.89 0.34 -29.60
CA ILE A 577 6.71 1.09 -28.35
C ILE A 577 8.04 1.30 -27.65
N ILE A 578 8.95 0.33 -27.67
CA ILE A 578 10.30 0.53 -27.13
C ILE A 578 11.05 1.58 -27.95
N ASP A 579 10.89 1.60 -29.26
CA ASP A 579 11.46 2.63 -30.15
C ASP A 579 10.81 4.00 -29.93
N GLU A 580 9.50 4.05 -29.74
CA GLU A 580 8.78 5.29 -29.39
C GLU A 580 9.19 5.78 -28.00
N PHE A 581 9.37 4.86 -27.05
CA PHE A 581 9.86 5.11 -25.70
C PHE A 581 11.29 5.66 -25.71
N ILE A 582 12.19 5.01 -26.44
CA ILE A 582 13.57 5.47 -26.66
C ILE A 582 13.57 6.82 -27.38
N SER A 583 12.69 7.04 -28.36
CA SER A 583 12.59 8.31 -29.09
C SER A 583 12.08 9.43 -28.20
N LEU A 584 11.05 9.18 -27.38
CA LEU A 584 10.53 10.12 -26.40
C LEU A 584 11.59 10.48 -25.35
N ILE A 585 12.38 9.49 -24.89
CA ILE A 585 13.50 9.70 -23.96
C ILE A 585 14.65 10.46 -24.62
N ARG A 586 15.03 10.12 -25.85
CA ARG A 586 16.11 10.83 -26.57
C ARG A 586 15.75 12.26 -26.89
N ALA A 587 14.48 12.55 -27.17
CA ALA A 587 13.99 13.92 -27.34
C ALA A 587 13.97 14.73 -26.01
N SER A 588 14.20 14.10 -24.85
CA SER A 588 14.34 14.81 -23.54
C SER A 588 15.75 15.25 -23.21
N VAL A 589 16.75 14.57 -23.74
CA VAL A 589 18.17 14.75 -23.40
C VAL A 589 18.77 15.74 -24.38
#